data_AF-A0A958FV08-F1
#
_entry.id   AF-A0A958FV08-F1
#
_cell.length_a   1.000
_cell.length_b   1.000
_cell.length_c   1.000
_cell.angle_alpha   90.00
_cell.angle_beta   90.00
_cell.angle_gamma   90.00
#
_symmetry.space_group_name_H-M   'P 1'
#
loop_
_entity.id
_entity.type
_entity.pdbx_description
1 polymer ?
#
loop_
_entity_poly.entity_id
_entity_poly.type
_entity_poly.pdbx_seq_one_letter_code
_entity_poly.pdbx_strand_id
1 'polypeptide(L)'
;MTSFYTVLMSRANLIYLTVITGLGLTGCIQNNGSCPQAPNRAKGFSLSPRGFPDSYDRLEDFFVEIQNFNDSGVLWSGAWRDDAQNGGDAGQIPEAANLLQTRSRTYCFVPSVVFGWRSGAELHIKIPSNSDNTWLNLEARNAFLEMLTSYVSLHRPPYVFLGNENDFYYEQSLLDYANWLNFYNSAYDTIKLNSPETKVGPVFNFEHLAGSGQLNGWVTAYWEALLNHDSSRIDVIGLTLYPFFHIQRPTDIPNDYLDPLWSRISKPVAILETGWPAQRKEDFNPLWEVSEQYQVDYLEKLEVLLANKDVPIMNWLFLYEMESTIQSDETNIFGSISLRTSENTPRLVWPYWLEL
;
A
#
# COMPACT_ATOMS: atom_id res chain seq x y z
N MET A 1 10.08 15.76 -10.64
CA MET A 1 8.93 15.02 -10.11
C MET A 1 9.43 14.20 -8.94
N THR A 2 9.26 14.74 -7.74
CA THR A 2 9.44 14.04 -6.48
C THR A 2 8.39 12.93 -6.37
N SER A 3 8.80 11.75 -5.93
CA SER A 3 7.98 10.54 -5.90
C SER A 3 7.16 10.50 -4.59
N PHE A 4 5.85 10.25 -4.73
CA PHE A 4 4.77 9.74 -3.85
C PHE A 4 4.90 9.76 -2.31
N TYR A 5 6.09 9.65 -1.73
CA TYR A 5 6.27 9.23 -0.34
C TYR A 5 6.72 10.33 0.60
N THR A 6 7.20 11.48 0.12
CA THR A 6 7.72 12.53 1.02
C THR A 6 6.63 12.95 2.01
N VAL A 7 5.34 12.93 1.63
CA VAL A 7 4.25 13.32 2.53
C VAL A 7 3.82 12.18 3.48
N LEU A 8 3.78 10.91 3.03
CA LEU A 8 3.41 9.78 3.91
C LEU A 8 4.48 9.49 4.98
N MET A 9 5.77 9.64 4.66
CA MET A 9 6.85 9.40 5.62
C MET A 9 7.33 10.66 6.36
N SER A 10 7.31 11.87 5.76
CA SER A 10 7.81 13.06 6.48
C SER A 10 6.85 13.59 7.55
N ARG A 11 5.56 13.20 7.54
CA ARG A 11 4.58 13.63 8.55
C ARG A 11 4.19 12.55 9.56
N ALA A 12 4.47 11.27 9.29
CA ALA A 12 4.45 10.24 10.33
C ALA A 12 5.48 10.53 11.44
N ASN A 13 6.55 11.28 11.15
CA ASN A 13 7.57 11.72 12.11
C ASN A 13 7.11 12.80 13.11
N LEU A 14 5.84 13.23 13.09
CA LEU A 14 5.31 14.17 14.08
C LEU A 14 3.94 13.80 14.64
N ILE A 15 3.61 12.50 14.67
CA ILE A 15 2.47 12.03 15.46
C ILE A 15 3.04 11.41 16.74
N TYR A 16 3.29 12.25 17.75
CA TYR A 16 3.14 11.78 19.12
C TYR A 16 1.67 11.40 19.25
N LEU A 17 1.34 10.13 19.02
CA LEU A 17 0.07 9.58 19.46
C LEU A 17 0.14 9.62 21.00
N THR A 18 -0.23 10.77 21.57
CA THR A 18 -0.51 10.83 23.00
C THR A 18 -1.78 10.02 23.14
N VAL A 19 -1.63 8.72 23.39
CA VAL A 19 -2.71 7.86 23.83
C VAL A 19 -3.22 8.51 25.11
N ILE A 20 -4.27 9.32 24.99
CA ILE A 20 -5.04 9.75 26.13
C ILE A 20 -5.67 8.47 26.67
N THR A 21 -5.02 7.89 27.66
CA THR A 21 -5.60 6.89 28.55
C THR A 21 -6.65 7.62 29.40
N GLY A 22 -7.79 7.94 28.78
CA GLY A 22 -8.83 8.78 29.35
C GLY A 22 -10.21 8.26 28.99
N LEU A 23 -10.65 7.26 29.76
CA LEU A 23 -12.00 7.07 30.29
C LEU A 23 -13.19 7.45 29.39
N GLY A 24 -13.92 6.43 28.92
CA GLY A 24 -15.37 6.53 28.78
C GLY A 24 -16.01 6.05 27.47
N LEU A 25 -15.63 4.89 26.91
CA LEU A 25 -16.49 4.23 25.93
C LEU A 25 -17.54 3.39 26.66
N THR A 26 -18.73 3.96 26.80
CA THR A 26 -19.94 3.18 27.08
C THR A 26 -20.35 2.49 25.79
N GLY A 27 -20.34 1.14 25.79
CA GLY A 27 -20.99 0.34 24.76
C GLY A 27 -20.11 -0.23 23.65
N CYS A 28 -18.92 -0.77 23.95
CA CYS A 28 -18.34 -1.76 23.05
C CYS A 28 -19.18 -3.05 23.14
N ILE A 29 -19.95 -3.34 22.10
CA ILE A 29 -20.49 -4.69 21.88
C ILE A 29 -19.27 -5.59 21.67
N GLN A 30 -18.82 -6.28 22.71
CA GLN A 30 -17.97 -7.44 22.55
C GLN A 30 -18.81 -8.51 21.89
N ASN A 31 -18.88 -8.48 20.56
CA ASN A 31 -19.29 -9.64 19.80
C ASN A 31 -18.22 -10.70 20.04
N ASN A 32 -18.49 -11.63 20.95
CA ASN A 32 -17.73 -12.87 21.13
C ASN A 32 -17.83 -13.81 19.90
N GLY A 33 -18.29 -13.30 18.75
CA GLY A 33 -18.29 -14.01 17.49
C GLY A 33 -16.90 -13.93 16.88
N SER A 34 -16.33 -15.09 16.55
CA SER A 34 -15.20 -15.17 15.63
C SER A 34 -15.53 -14.39 14.35
N CYS A 35 -14.57 -13.61 13.83
CA CYS A 35 -14.72 -12.99 12.51
C CYS A 35 -15.11 -14.05 11.46
N PRO A 36 -15.90 -13.69 10.45
CA PRO A 36 -16.22 -14.60 9.35
C PRO A 36 -14.93 -15.10 8.70
N GLN A 37 -15.04 -16.26 8.04
CA GLN A 37 -13.92 -16.80 7.28
C GLN A 37 -13.44 -15.75 6.27
N ALA A 38 -12.10 -15.63 6.13
CA ALA A 38 -11.52 -14.72 5.16
C ALA A 38 -12.06 -15.03 3.75
N PRO A 39 -12.40 -14.00 2.97
CA PRO A 39 -12.96 -14.17 1.64
C PRO A 39 -11.95 -14.74 0.65
N ASN A 40 -12.45 -15.20 -0.49
CA ASN A 40 -11.59 -15.57 -1.62
C ASN A 40 -10.81 -14.36 -2.17
N ARG A 41 -11.40 -13.17 -2.08
CA ARG A 41 -10.78 -11.88 -2.43
C ARG A 41 -11.18 -10.84 -1.40
N ALA A 42 -10.21 -10.24 -0.72
CA ALA A 42 -10.46 -9.08 0.13
C ALA A 42 -10.54 -7.81 -0.73
N LYS A 43 -11.59 -7.02 -0.54
CA LYS A 43 -11.77 -5.71 -1.19
C LYS A 43 -11.66 -4.61 -0.15
N GLY A 44 -10.83 -3.62 -0.39
CA GLY A 44 -10.48 -2.70 0.69
C GLY A 44 -10.00 -1.34 0.26
N PHE A 45 -9.41 -0.67 1.25
CA PHE A 45 -8.83 0.65 1.09
C PHE A 45 -7.47 0.73 1.76
N SER A 46 -6.61 1.62 1.28
CA SER A 46 -5.48 2.03 2.12
C SER A 46 -6.01 2.83 3.31
N LEU A 47 -5.31 2.75 4.44
CA LEU A 47 -5.64 3.43 5.69
C LEU A 47 -5.70 4.94 5.46
N SER A 48 -6.91 5.46 5.32
CA SER A 48 -7.18 6.84 4.88
C SER A 48 -8.37 7.40 5.64
N PRO A 49 -8.27 7.55 6.98
CA PRO A 49 -9.35 8.16 7.74
C PRO A 49 -9.51 9.62 7.36
N ARG A 50 -10.69 10.19 7.57
CA ARG A 50 -10.92 11.62 7.34
C ARG A 50 -9.87 12.48 8.06
N GLY A 51 -9.29 13.44 7.33
CA GLY A 51 -8.21 14.30 7.80
C GLY A 51 -6.80 13.82 7.39
N PHE A 52 -6.64 12.59 6.87
CA PHE A 52 -5.34 12.13 6.37
C PHE A 52 -4.88 12.96 5.15
N PRO A 53 -3.58 13.12 4.91
CA PRO A 53 -2.47 12.58 5.71
C PRO A 53 -2.15 13.41 6.96
N ASP A 54 -2.81 14.56 7.17
CA ASP A 54 -2.45 15.51 8.23
C ASP A 54 -2.94 15.11 9.63
N SER A 55 -4.06 14.40 9.72
CA SER A 55 -4.62 13.89 10.98
C SER A 55 -5.17 12.48 10.81
N TYR A 56 -5.04 11.69 11.88
CA TYR A 56 -5.61 10.35 12.01
C TYR A 56 -6.62 10.29 13.18
N ASP A 57 -7.11 11.42 13.67
CA ASP A 57 -8.02 11.47 14.84
C ASP A 57 -9.36 10.76 14.60
N ARG A 58 -9.72 10.53 13.33
CA ARG A 58 -10.96 9.87 12.90
C ARG A 58 -10.75 8.41 12.49
N LEU A 59 -9.70 7.78 12.99
CA LEU A 59 -9.33 6.42 12.62
C LEU A 59 -10.37 5.37 13.03
N GLU A 60 -11.00 5.52 14.20
CA GLU A 60 -12.05 4.57 14.61
C GLU A 60 -13.28 4.66 13.70
N ASP A 61 -13.66 5.87 13.26
CA ASP A 61 -14.78 6.04 12.32
C ASP A 61 -14.49 5.37 10.97
N PHE A 62 -13.24 5.44 10.50
CA PHE A 62 -12.80 4.69 9.32
C PHE A 62 -13.03 3.20 9.52
N PHE A 63 -12.59 2.59 10.63
CA PHE A 63 -12.77 1.16 10.85
C PHE A 63 -14.24 0.75 11.05
N VAL A 64 -15.05 1.58 11.72
CA VAL A 64 -16.50 1.36 11.81
C VAL A 64 -17.14 1.34 10.43
N GLU A 65 -16.68 2.20 9.52
CA GLU A 65 -17.17 2.19 8.15
C GLU A 65 -16.73 0.93 7.41
N ILE A 66 -15.44 0.56 7.48
CA ILE A 66 -14.86 -0.66 6.89
C ILE A 66 -15.60 -1.92 7.33
N GLN A 67 -16.07 -1.98 8.58
CA GLN A 67 -16.82 -3.12 9.09
C GLN A 67 -18.14 -3.38 8.35
N ASN A 68 -18.71 -2.35 7.70
CA ASN A 68 -19.95 -2.50 6.93
C ASN A 68 -19.73 -3.06 5.52
N PHE A 69 -18.48 -3.30 5.12
CA PHE A 69 -18.16 -3.90 3.83
C PHE A 69 -18.02 -5.41 4.02
N ASN A 70 -18.67 -6.17 3.15
CA ASN A 70 -18.38 -7.59 3.02
C ASN A 70 -16.93 -7.76 2.54
N ASP A 71 -16.28 -8.81 3.01
CA ASP A 71 -14.97 -9.22 2.49
C ASP A 71 -13.91 -8.12 2.58
N SER A 72 -14.00 -7.29 3.63
CA SER A 72 -13.26 -6.04 3.72
C SER A 72 -11.76 -6.25 3.91
N GLY A 73 -10.97 -5.40 3.26
CA GLY A 73 -9.52 -5.31 3.41
C GLY A 73 -9.08 -3.92 3.87
N VAL A 74 -7.96 -3.85 4.58
CA VAL A 74 -7.28 -2.58 4.83
C VAL A 74 -5.79 -2.73 4.60
N LEU A 75 -5.23 -1.84 3.80
CA LEU A 75 -3.79 -1.73 3.60
C LEU A 75 -3.21 -0.61 4.47
N TRP A 76 -2.11 -0.91 5.14
CA TRP A 76 -1.18 0.12 5.58
C TRP A 76 0.13 -0.02 4.80
N SER A 77 0.54 1.04 4.12
CA SER A 77 1.85 1.14 3.47
C SER A 77 2.63 2.25 4.15
N GLY A 78 3.74 1.91 4.79
CA GLY A 78 4.49 2.85 5.61
C GLY A 78 5.94 2.45 5.79
N ALA A 79 6.68 3.26 6.54
CA ALA A 79 8.06 2.94 6.88
C ALA A 79 8.13 1.72 7.78
N TRP A 80 9.22 0.95 7.70
CA TRP A 80 9.47 -0.21 8.56
C TRP A 80 9.73 0.15 10.04
N ARG A 81 9.70 1.45 10.35
CA ARG A 81 9.91 2.07 11.66
C ARG A 81 9.20 3.42 11.71
N ASP A 82 8.87 3.93 12.88
CA ASP A 82 8.18 5.21 13.06
C ASP A 82 9.15 6.40 12.94
N ASP A 83 10.35 6.31 13.51
CA ASP A 83 11.44 7.29 13.31
C ASP A 83 12.19 7.01 11.99
N ALA A 84 11.50 7.21 10.88
CA ALA A 84 12.07 6.99 9.55
C ALA A 84 13.33 7.84 9.30
N GLN A 85 13.39 9.03 9.90
CA GLN A 85 14.45 10.02 9.66
C GLN A 85 15.76 9.69 10.39
N ASN A 86 15.70 9.31 11.67
CA ASN A 86 16.91 9.06 12.47
C ASN A 86 17.11 7.58 12.81
N GLY A 87 16.07 6.77 12.74
CA GLY A 87 16.11 5.33 13.00
C GLY A 87 16.30 4.96 14.46
N GLY A 88 15.94 5.84 15.41
CA GLY A 88 16.10 5.63 16.85
C GLY A 88 15.29 4.47 17.42
N ASP A 89 14.29 4.01 16.68
CA ASP A 89 13.38 2.91 17.00
C ASP A 89 13.57 1.67 16.11
N ALA A 90 14.67 1.61 15.34
CA ALA A 90 14.97 0.46 14.50
C ALA A 90 14.91 -0.85 15.30
N GLY A 91 14.15 -1.83 14.80
CA GLY A 91 13.89 -3.10 15.49
C GLY A 91 12.52 -3.18 16.18
N GLN A 92 11.85 -2.04 16.36
CA GLN A 92 10.50 -1.99 16.94
C GLN A 92 9.44 -2.12 15.85
N ILE A 93 8.29 -2.69 16.21
CA ILE A 93 7.12 -2.76 15.32
C ILE A 93 6.53 -1.34 15.21
N PRO A 94 6.35 -0.79 13.99
CA PRO A 94 5.67 0.48 13.79
C PRO A 94 4.30 0.52 14.44
N GLU A 95 3.96 1.61 15.13
CA GLU A 95 2.70 1.74 15.87
C GLU A 95 1.49 1.50 14.95
N ALA A 96 1.51 2.07 13.74
CA ALA A 96 0.45 1.91 12.76
C ALA A 96 0.25 0.46 12.30
N ALA A 97 1.33 -0.32 12.15
CA ALA A 97 1.25 -1.73 11.78
C ALA A 97 0.62 -2.59 12.90
N ASN A 98 1.01 -2.32 14.16
CA ASN A 98 0.44 -2.96 15.34
C ASN A 98 -1.05 -2.60 15.52
N LEU A 99 -1.38 -1.34 15.31
CA LEU A 99 -2.75 -0.83 15.38
C LEU A 99 -3.65 -1.49 14.34
N LEU A 100 -3.21 -1.55 13.08
CA LEU A 100 -3.96 -2.20 12.00
C LEU A 100 -4.30 -3.66 12.35
N GLN A 101 -3.33 -4.42 12.84
CA GLN A 101 -3.52 -5.83 13.21
C GLN A 101 -4.42 -6.02 14.43
N THR A 102 -4.38 -5.09 15.38
CA THR A 102 -5.27 -5.14 16.53
C THR A 102 -6.71 -4.83 16.10
N ARG A 103 -6.88 -3.86 15.20
CA ARG A 103 -8.18 -3.40 14.71
C ARG A 103 -8.83 -4.37 13.73
N SER A 104 -8.05 -5.11 12.95
CA SER A 104 -8.57 -6.15 12.05
C SER A 104 -9.40 -7.21 12.77
N ARG A 105 -9.02 -7.57 14.00
CA ARG A 105 -9.74 -8.53 14.84
C ARG A 105 -11.04 -7.95 15.42
N THR A 106 -11.06 -6.66 15.69
CA THR A 106 -12.25 -5.97 16.25
C THR A 106 -13.29 -5.68 15.16
N TYR A 107 -12.83 -5.26 13.99
CA TYR A 107 -13.69 -4.80 12.89
C TYR A 107 -13.80 -5.82 11.75
N CYS A 108 -13.18 -6.99 11.89
CA CYS A 108 -13.25 -8.14 11.00
C CYS A 108 -12.92 -7.85 9.52
N PHE A 109 -11.81 -7.16 9.29
CA PHE A 109 -11.23 -6.97 7.96
C PHE A 109 -9.93 -7.76 7.80
N VAL A 110 -9.50 -8.01 6.55
CA VAL A 110 -8.22 -8.60 6.21
C VAL A 110 -7.13 -7.51 6.20
N PRO A 111 -6.17 -7.54 7.14
CA PRO A 111 -5.10 -6.55 7.16
C PRO A 111 -3.99 -6.95 6.17
N SER A 112 -3.50 -5.97 5.43
CA SER A 112 -2.27 -6.09 4.64
C SER A 112 -1.31 -4.97 5.04
N VAL A 113 -0.04 -5.29 5.20
CA VAL A 113 1.00 -4.32 5.56
C VAL A 113 2.12 -4.32 4.54
N VAL A 114 2.59 -3.14 4.16
CA VAL A 114 3.82 -2.94 3.39
C VAL A 114 4.83 -2.26 4.29
N PHE A 115 5.90 -2.97 4.62
CA PHE A 115 7.05 -2.38 5.31
C PHE A 115 8.01 -1.82 4.26
N GLY A 116 7.91 -0.51 4.01
CA GLY A 116 8.79 0.24 3.13
C GLY A 116 10.03 0.76 3.85
N TRP A 117 11.10 0.96 3.09
CA TRP A 117 12.38 1.51 3.58
C TRP A 117 12.87 2.65 2.70
N ARG A 118 12.01 3.16 1.83
CA ARG A 118 12.30 4.31 1.01
C ARG A 118 11.07 5.20 0.89
N SER A 119 11.34 6.47 0.67
CA SER A 119 10.37 7.48 0.31
C SER A 119 10.87 8.24 -0.91
N GLY A 120 10.33 7.91 -2.09
CA GLY A 120 10.86 8.43 -3.33
C GLY A 120 12.33 8.04 -3.49
N ALA A 121 13.22 9.00 -3.74
CA ALA A 121 14.65 8.73 -3.84
C ALA A 121 15.36 8.59 -2.47
N GLU A 122 14.67 8.91 -1.37
CA GLU A 122 15.26 8.84 -0.04
C GLU A 122 15.17 7.43 0.55
N LEU A 123 16.30 6.90 1.02
CA LEU A 123 16.34 5.64 1.76
C LEU A 123 16.24 5.91 3.27
N HIS A 124 15.54 5.02 3.97
CA HIS A 124 15.39 4.98 5.42
C HIS A 124 16.02 3.69 5.96
N ILE A 125 17.30 3.47 5.64
CA ILE A 125 18.05 2.28 6.09
C ILE A 125 18.98 2.64 7.24
N LYS A 126 19.64 3.80 7.18
CA LYS A 126 20.53 4.27 8.26
C LYS A 126 19.87 4.19 9.63
N ILE A 127 20.69 3.92 10.65
CA ILE A 127 20.30 3.88 12.07
C ILE A 127 21.36 4.62 12.91
N PRO A 128 21.09 5.00 14.18
CA PRO A 128 22.03 5.81 14.96
C PRO A 128 23.42 5.20 15.13
N SER A 129 23.51 3.87 15.22
CA SER A 129 24.78 3.15 15.36
C SER A 129 25.53 2.94 14.03
N ASN A 130 24.86 3.08 12.89
CA ASN A 130 25.46 2.95 11.56
C ASN A 130 24.76 3.87 10.55
N SER A 131 25.46 4.93 10.13
CA SER A 131 24.96 5.95 9.21
C SER A 131 24.90 5.52 7.75
N ASP A 132 25.41 4.34 7.40
CA ASP A 132 25.37 3.84 6.03
C ASP A 132 23.92 3.64 5.59
N ASN A 133 23.49 4.37 4.57
CA ASN A 133 22.10 4.38 4.11
C ASN A 133 21.91 3.46 2.89
N THR A 134 22.43 2.24 2.97
CA THR A 134 22.42 1.22 1.91
C THR A 134 22.13 -0.15 2.50
N TRP A 135 21.78 -1.13 1.67
CA TRP A 135 21.54 -2.51 2.12
C TRP A 135 22.81 -3.28 2.50
N LEU A 136 23.97 -2.62 2.50
CA LEU A 136 25.20 -3.13 3.13
C LEU A 136 25.22 -2.92 4.65
N ASN A 137 24.35 -2.07 5.20
CA ASN A 137 24.24 -1.81 6.64
C ASN A 137 23.69 -3.06 7.37
N LEU A 138 24.58 -3.88 7.93
CA LEU A 138 24.23 -5.14 8.58
C LEU A 138 23.44 -4.92 9.86
N GLU A 139 23.73 -3.86 10.61
CA GLU A 139 23.02 -3.52 11.84
C GLU A 139 21.55 -3.15 11.55
N ALA A 140 21.30 -2.34 10.52
CA ALA A 140 19.95 -2.01 10.08
C ALA A 140 19.19 -3.25 9.58
N ARG A 141 19.87 -4.12 8.82
CA ARG A 141 19.28 -5.40 8.37
C ARG A 141 18.87 -6.28 9.55
N ASN A 142 19.74 -6.43 10.54
CA ASN A 142 19.44 -7.24 11.73
C ASN A 142 18.26 -6.65 12.52
N ALA A 143 18.22 -5.32 12.69
CA ALA A 143 17.09 -4.65 13.32
C ALA A 143 15.79 -4.87 12.54
N PHE A 144 15.80 -4.77 11.21
CA PHE A 144 14.60 -5.03 10.41
C PHE A 144 14.15 -6.51 10.57
N LEU A 145 15.07 -7.48 10.56
CA LEU A 145 14.72 -8.89 10.81
C LEU A 145 14.13 -9.12 12.21
N GLU A 146 14.63 -8.42 13.24
CA GLU A 146 14.10 -8.46 14.60
C GLU A 146 12.67 -7.91 14.67
N MET A 147 12.42 -6.77 14.01
CA MET A 147 11.08 -6.20 13.87
C MET A 147 10.13 -7.19 13.20
N LEU A 148 10.53 -7.77 12.06
CA LEU A 148 9.71 -8.72 11.32
C LEU A 148 9.40 -9.97 12.16
N THR A 149 10.41 -10.52 12.83
CA THR A 149 10.26 -11.67 13.74
C THR A 149 9.21 -11.36 14.81
N SER A 150 9.33 -10.21 15.47
CA SER A 150 8.41 -9.78 16.52
C SER A 150 7.00 -9.60 15.97
N TYR A 151 6.85 -8.92 14.84
CA TYR A 151 5.58 -8.64 14.20
C TYR A 151 4.83 -9.92 13.81
N VAL A 152 5.49 -10.82 13.08
CA VAL A 152 4.80 -12.03 12.58
C VAL A 152 4.56 -13.05 13.67
N SER A 153 5.40 -13.10 14.70
CA SER A 153 5.17 -13.96 15.87
C SER A 153 3.98 -13.49 16.69
N LEU A 154 3.83 -12.18 16.86
CA LEU A 154 2.76 -11.57 17.64
C LEU A 154 1.41 -11.60 16.91
N HIS A 155 1.40 -11.21 15.63
CA HIS A 155 0.15 -10.97 14.91
C HIS A 155 -0.28 -12.13 14.01
N ARG A 156 0.66 -12.93 13.50
CA ARG A 156 0.44 -13.93 12.43
C ARG A 156 -0.40 -13.36 11.29
N PRO A 157 0.06 -12.27 10.65
CA PRO A 157 -0.70 -11.58 9.62
C PRO A 157 -0.96 -12.49 8.41
N PRO A 158 -2.08 -12.32 7.67
CA PRO A 158 -2.29 -13.07 6.44
C PRO A 158 -1.31 -12.64 5.33
N TYR A 159 -0.94 -11.36 5.28
CA TYR A 159 -0.05 -10.79 4.27
C TYR A 159 0.99 -9.86 4.88
N VAL A 160 2.23 -10.00 4.43
CA VAL A 160 3.33 -9.04 4.66
C VAL A 160 3.98 -8.74 3.33
N PHE A 161 3.97 -7.47 2.94
CA PHE A 161 4.68 -6.99 1.78
C PHE A 161 5.95 -6.27 2.22
N LEU A 162 7.02 -6.50 1.47
CA LEU A 162 8.31 -5.90 1.73
C LEU A 162 8.64 -4.98 0.55
N GLY A 163 8.54 -3.69 0.81
CA GLY A 163 8.94 -2.64 -0.11
C GLY A 163 7.85 -2.20 -1.00
N ASN A 164 7.63 -0.90 -0.97
CA ASN A 164 6.72 -0.29 -1.90
C ASN A 164 7.47 0.09 -3.18
N GLU A 165 6.94 -0.39 -4.30
CA GLU A 165 7.37 -0.06 -5.66
C GLU A 165 8.90 -0.20 -5.85
N ASN A 166 9.36 -1.44 -5.73
CA ASN A 166 10.77 -1.85 -5.76
C ASN A 166 11.46 -1.53 -7.11
N ASP A 167 10.70 -1.44 -8.18
CA ASP A 167 11.15 -1.10 -9.53
C ASP A 167 11.79 0.30 -9.63
N PHE A 168 11.30 1.28 -8.89
CA PHE A 168 12.00 2.58 -8.78
C PHE A 168 13.36 2.46 -8.10
N TYR A 169 13.48 1.58 -7.10
CA TYR A 169 14.76 1.39 -6.42
C TYR A 169 15.76 0.64 -7.30
N TYR A 170 15.28 -0.33 -8.08
CA TYR A 170 16.07 -1.00 -9.12
C TYR A 170 16.66 0.01 -10.12
N GLU A 171 15.83 0.94 -10.62
CA GLU A 171 16.28 2.02 -11.51
C GLU A 171 17.34 2.91 -10.83
N GLN A 172 17.07 3.35 -9.61
CA GLN A 172 17.90 4.34 -8.91
C GLN A 172 19.24 3.79 -8.44
N SER A 173 19.30 2.51 -8.04
CA SER A 173 20.48 1.92 -7.41
C SER A 173 20.63 0.44 -7.73
N LEU A 174 20.92 0.12 -9.00
CA LEU A 174 21.04 -1.26 -9.48
C LEU A 174 22.01 -2.13 -8.65
N LEU A 175 23.15 -1.57 -8.22
CA LEU A 175 24.14 -2.31 -7.44
C LEU A 175 23.64 -2.64 -6.02
N ASP A 176 22.98 -1.68 -5.36
CA ASP A 176 22.47 -1.90 -4.01
C ASP A 176 21.14 -2.67 -4.01
N TYR A 177 20.42 -2.70 -5.13
CA TYR A 177 19.26 -3.55 -5.34
C TYR A 177 19.61 -5.05 -5.16
N ALA A 178 20.80 -5.49 -5.57
CA ALA A 178 21.25 -6.86 -5.31
C ALA A 178 21.39 -7.15 -3.81
N ASN A 179 21.82 -6.16 -3.01
CA ASN A 179 21.87 -6.29 -1.56
C ASN A 179 20.48 -6.31 -0.94
N TRP A 180 19.55 -5.52 -1.48
CA TRP A 180 18.13 -5.61 -1.14
C TRP A 180 17.56 -7.00 -1.39
N LEU A 181 17.79 -7.60 -2.56
CA LEU A 181 17.32 -8.96 -2.88
C LEU A 181 17.86 -10.00 -1.89
N ASN A 182 19.13 -9.87 -1.49
CA ASN A 182 19.72 -10.74 -0.47
C ASN A 182 19.03 -10.58 0.89
N PHE A 183 18.73 -9.34 1.29
CA PHE A 183 17.95 -9.09 2.51
C PHE A 183 16.52 -9.62 2.38
N TYR A 184 15.83 -9.36 1.28
CA TYR A 184 14.47 -9.86 1.02
C TYR A 184 14.38 -11.37 1.23
N ASN A 185 15.36 -12.12 0.71
CA ASN A 185 15.43 -13.57 0.90
C ASN A 185 15.59 -13.97 2.38
N SER A 186 16.43 -13.26 3.14
CA SER A 186 16.57 -13.47 4.59
C SER A 186 15.30 -13.11 5.36
N ALA A 187 14.63 -12.04 4.96
CA ALA A 187 13.37 -11.58 5.54
C ALA A 187 12.23 -12.57 5.27
N TYR A 188 12.12 -13.10 4.04
CA TYR A 188 11.20 -14.18 3.70
C TYR A 188 11.42 -15.39 4.61
N ASP A 189 12.64 -15.92 4.66
CA ASP A 189 12.96 -17.09 5.48
C ASP A 189 12.64 -16.86 6.97
N THR A 190 12.92 -15.65 7.48
CA THR A 190 12.61 -15.22 8.85
C THR A 190 11.10 -15.19 9.11
N ILE A 191 10.32 -14.64 8.19
CA ILE A 191 8.86 -14.60 8.30
C ILE A 191 8.29 -16.02 8.25
N LYS A 192 8.71 -16.84 7.29
CA LYS A 192 8.19 -18.21 7.13
C LYS A 192 8.54 -19.10 8.33
N LEU A 193 9.70 -18.90 8.95
CA LEU A 193 10.09 -19.62 10.15
C LEU A 193 9.14 -19.34 11.34
N ASN A 194 8.70 -18.11 11.49
CA ASN A 194 7.91 -17.66 12.65
C ASN A 194 6.39 -17.64 12.40
N SER A 195 5.96 -17.55 11.13
CA SER A 195 4.56 -17.57 10.72
C SER A 195 4.42 -18.19 9.32
N PRO A 196 4.48 -19.54 9.20
CA PRO A 196 4.51 -20.25 7.92
C PRO A 196 3.33 -19.97 6.97
N GLU A 197 2.18 -19.58 7.52
CA GLU A 197 0.98 -19.28 6.73
C GLU A 197 0.96 -17.84 6.17
N THR A 198 1.80 -16.95 6.70
CA THR A 198 1.88 -15.55 6.22
C THR A 198 2.34 -15.56 4.77
N LYS A 199 1.58 -14.91 3.88
CA LYS A 199 1.98 -14.71 2.49
C LYS A 199 2.92 -13.51 2.42
N VAL A 200 4.07 -13.71 1.79
CA VAL A 200 5.11 -12.68 1.66
C VAL A 200 5.31 -12.29 0.19
N GLY A 201 5.47 -10.99 -0.07
CA GLY A 201 5.61 -10.47 -1.43
C GLY A 201 6.37 -9.15 -1.52
N PRO A 202 7.08 -8.88 -2.63
CA PRO A 202 7.51 -7.52 -2.97
C PRO A 202 6.35 -6.74 -3.61
N VAL A 203 6.39 -5.40 -3.57
CA VAL A 203 5.44 -4.54 -4.31
C VAL A 203 6.14 -3.86 -5.48
N PHE A 204 5.43 -3.74 -6.61
CA PHE A 204 5.88 -3.01 -7.79
C PHE A 204 4.83 -2.01 -8.26
N ASN A 205 5.27 -0.92 -8.90
CA ASN A 205 4.39 -0.07 -9.69
C ASN A 205 4.27 -0.64 -11.10
N PHE A 206 3.06 -0.99 -11.53
CA PHE A 206 2.88 -1.65 -12.83
C PHE A 206 3.36 -0.78 -13.99
N GLU A 207 2.91 0.47 -14.04
CA GLU A 207 3.20 1.36 -15.16
C GLU A 207 4.69 1.65 -15.30
N HIS A 208 5.39 1.83 -14.19
CA HIS A 208 6.83 2.03 -14.18
C HIS A 208 7.60 0.72 -14.47
N LEU A 209 7.22 -0.41 -13.86
CA LEU A 209 7.81 -1.72 -14.13
C LEU A 209 7.70 -2.10 -15.62
N ALA A 210 6.54 -1.84 -16.24
CA ALA A 210 6.25 -2.19 -17.62
C ALA A 210 6.77 -1.17 -18.64
N GLY A 211 7.16 0.03 -18.22
CA GLY A 211 7.47 1.13 -19.13
C GLY A 211 6.23 1.62 -19.90
N SER A 212 5.05 1.49 -19.28
CA SER A 212 3.76 1.88 -19.85
C SER A 212 3.22 3.17 -19.24
N GLY A 213 3.99 3.97 -18.49
CA GLY A 213 3.52 5.25 -17.94
C GLY A 213 3.85 6.46 -18.82
N GLN A 214 3.53 6.43 -20.12
CA GLN A 214 3.91 7.46 -21.11
C GLN A 214 3.44 8.87 -20.71
N LEU A 215 2.26 9.02 -20.09
CA LEU A 215 1.74 10.32 -19.64
C LEU A 215 2.51 10.86 -18.41
N ASN A 216 3.32 10.02 -17.77
CA ASN A 216 4.21 10.38 -16.68
C ASN A 216 5.70 10.24 -17.04
N GLY A 217 6.02 10.01 -18.32
CA GLY A 217 7.40 9.85 -18.82
C GLY A 217 8.04 8.48 -18.52
N TRP A 218 7.31 7.53 -17.94
CA TRP A 218 7.81 6.18 -17.62
C TRP A 218 7.73 5.28 -18.85
N VAL A 219 8.69 5.45 -19.76
CA VAL A 219 8.74 4.74 -21.06
C VAL A 219 9.77 3.62 -21.11
N THR A 220 10.57 3.48 -20.06
CA THR A 220 11.57 2.41 -19.90
C THR A 220 10.99 1.31 -19.05
N ALA A 221 11.06 0.06 -19.51
CA ALA A 221 10.62 -1.08 -18.74
C ALA A 221 11.74 -1.58 -17.81
N TYR A 222 11.37 -1.94 -16.57
CA TYR A 222 12.28 -2.41 -15.52
C TYR A 222 11.92 -3.82 -15.04
N TRP A 223 11.48 -4.71 -15.95
CA TRP A 223 11.06 -6.08 -15.62
C TRP A 223 12.07 -6.88 -14.79
N GLU A 224 13.37 -6.60 -14.94
CA GLU A 224 14.43 -7.22 -14.17
C GLU A 224 14.34 -6.92 -12.66
N ALA A 225 13.68 -5.84 -12.24
CA ALA A 225 13.36 -5.62 -10.83
C ALA A 225 12.56 -6.80 -10.27
N LEU A 226 11.53 -7.25 -10.99
CA LEU A 226 10.74 -8.42 -10.63
C LEU A 226 11.49 -9.73 -10.87
N LEU A 227 12.09 -9.89 -12.05
CA LEU A 227 12.66 -11.19 -12.48
C LEU A 227 13.93 -11.59 -11.72
N ASN A 228 14.61 -10.65 -11.07
CA ASN A 228 15.77 -10.95 -10.23
C ASN A 228 15.40 -11.50 -8.84
N HIS A 229 14.13 -11.40 -8.40
CA HIS A 229 13.72 -12.07 -7.17
C HIS A 229 13.75 -13.60 -7.34
N ASP A 230 14.10 -14.30 -6.26
CA ASP A 230 13.91 -15.74 -6.16
C ASP A 230 12.41 -16.05 -6.10
N SER A 231 11.84 -16.51 -7.22
CA SER A 231 10.41 -16.82 -7.32
C SER A 231 9.94 -17.91 -6.33
N SER A 232 10.84 -18.72 -5.77
CA SER A 232 10.49 -19.68 -4.71
C SER A 232 10.23 -19.00 -3.36
N ARG A 233 10.74 -17.78 -3.18
CA ARG A 233 10.56 -16.93 -1.99
C ARG A 233 9.56 -15.78 -2.21
N ILE A 234 8.60 -15.99 -3.10
CA ILE A 234 7.47 -15.08 -3.31
C ILE A 234 6.19 -15.91 -3.20
N ASP A 235 5.31 -15.54 -2.27
CA ASP A 235 3.99 -16.17 -2.14
C ASP A 235 2.93 -15.39 -2.92
N VAL A 236 3.10 -14.07 -3.04
CA VAL A 236 2.19 -13.13 -3.71
C VAL A 236 3.00 -11.94 -4.24
N ILE A 237 2.57 -11.32 -5.33
CA ILE A 237 3.17 -10.08 -5.84
C ILE A 237 2.23 -8.92 -5.52
N GLY A 238 2.72 -7.89 -4.85
CA GLY A 238 1.99 -6.64 -4.67
C GLY A 238 2.11 -5.75 -5.90
N LEU A 239 1.02 -5.09 -6.28
CA LEU A 239 0.98 -4.18 -7.41
C LEU A 239 0.30 -2.87 -7.01
N THR A 240 0.93 -1.73 -7.31
CA THR A 240 0.22 -0.47 -7.49
C THR A 240 -0.10 -0.33 -8.98
N LEU A 241 -1.35 0.03 -9.30
CA LEU A 241 -1.90 0.00 -10.65
C LEU A 241 -2.68 1.29 -10.92
N TYR A 242 -2.13 2.14 -11.79
CA TYR A 242 -2.68 3.45 -12.12
C TYR A 242 -2.64 3.69 -13.64
N PRO A 243 -3.56 3.08 -14.41
CA PRO A 243 -3.50 3.15 -15.87
C PRO A 243 -3.65 4.57 -16.43
N PHE A 244 -4.12 5.54 -15.62
CA PHE A 244 -4.14 6.94 -16.00
C PHE A 244 -2.74 7.56 -16.20
N PHE A 245 -1.66 6.91 -15.76
CA PHE A 245 -0.29 7.28 -16.17
C PHE A 245 0.05 6.84 -17.61
N HIS A 246 -0.76 5.97 -18.21
CA HIS A 246 -0.61 5.49 -19.59
C HIS A 246 -1.66 6.07 -20.53
N ILE A 247 -2.93 6.02 -20.11
CA ILE A 247 -4.11 6.15 -20.97
C ILE A 247 -4.99 7.26 -20.42
N GLN A 248 -5.54 8.08 -21.31
CA GLN A 248 -6.29 9.27 -20.90
C GLN A 248 -7.67 8.96 -20.32
N ARG A 249 -8.30 7.86 -20.73
CA ARG A 249 -9.66 7.46 -20.31
C ARG A 249 -9.72 5.97 -20.01
N PRO A 250 -10.52 5.53 -19.03
CA PRO A 250 -10.58 4.11 -18.66
C PRO A 250 -11.08 3.20 -19.80
N THR A 251 -12.00 3.70 -20.63
CA THR A 251 -12.58 2.96 -21.75
C THR A 251 -11.58 2.68 -22.87
N ASP A 252 -10.46 3.42 -22.92
CA ASP A 252 -9.38 3.22 -23.88
C ASP A 252 -8.35 2.18 -23.39
N ILE A 253 -8.45 1.70 -22.15
CA ILE A 253 -7.56 0.65 -21.63
C ILE A 253 -7.77 -0.63 -22.45
N PRO A 254 -6.73 -1.26 -23.01
CA PRO A 254 -6.91 -2.48 -23.79
C PRO A 254 -7.14 -3.69 -22.86
N ASN A 255 -7.81 -4.75 -23.35
CA ASN A 255 -8.13 -5.92 -22.51
C ASN A 255 -6.87 -6.73 -22.11
N ASP A 256 -5.79 -6.60 -22.88
CA ASP A 256 -4.50 -7.26 -22.65
C ASP A 256 -3.52 -6.38 -21.85
N TYR A 257 -4.00 -5.30 -21.22
CA TYR A 257 -3.16 -4.31 -20.53
C TYR A 257 -2.19 -4.93 -19.52
N LEU A 258 -2.64 -5.95 -18.76
CA LEU A 258 -1.83 -6.65 -17.76
C LEU A 258 -1.14 -7.93 -18.28
N ASP A 259 -1.33 -8.32 -19.55
CA ASP A 259 -0.73 -9.54 -20.12
C ASP A 259 0.81 -9.58 -20.05
N PRO A 260 1.54 -8.45 -20.17
CA PRO A 260 2.97 -8.45 -19.92
C PRO A 260 3.36 -8.95 -18.51
N LEU A 261 2.58 -8.63 -17.48
CA LEU A 261 2.81 -9.16 -16.13
C LEU A 261 2.48 -10.65 -16.08
N TRP A 262 1.27 -11.03 -16.52
CA TRP A 262 0.77 -12.41 -16.41
C TRP A 262 1.59 -13.43 -17.20
N SER A 263 2.22 -13.02 -18.30
CA SER A 263 3.13 -13.88 -19.07
C SER A 263 4.46 -14.16 -18.37
N ARG A 264 4.81 -13.42 -17.32
CA ARG A 264 6.08 -13.51 -16.58
C ARG A 264 5.96 -14.18 -15.22
N ILE A 265 4.75 -14.31 -14.69
CA ILE A 265 4.51 -14.78 -13.32
C ILE A 265 3.53 -15.95 -13.29
N SER A 266 3.67 -16.76 -12.25
CA SER A 266 2.71 -17.83 -11.89
C SER A 266 2.14 -17.64 -10.48
N LYS A 267 2.50 -16.53 -9.81
CA LYS A 267 2.10 -16.20 -8.45
C LYS A 267 0.79 -15.40 -8.44
N PRO A 268 0.00 -15.49 -7.36
CA PRO A 268 -1.12 -14.57 -7.12
C PRO A 268 -0.63 -13.11 -7.11
N VAL A 269 -1.50 -12.18 -7.50
CA VAL A 269 -1.22 -10.73 -7.45
C VAL A 269 -2.21 -10.04 -6.53
N ALA A 270 -1.70 -9.31 -5.54
CA ALA A 270 -2.47 -8.38 -4.73
C ALA A 270 -2.45 -7.00 -5.38
N ILE A 271 -3.60 -6.48 -5.78
CA ILE A 271 -3.73 -5.06 -6.17
C ILE A 271 -3.80 -4.26 -4.88
N LEU A 272 -2.67 -3.73 -4.46
CA LEU A 272 -2.51 -3.03 -3.19
C LEU A 272 -2.95 -1.58 -3.28
N GLU A 273 -2.79 -0.97 -4.44
CA GLU A 273 -3.28 0.37 -4.69
C GLU A 273 -3.79 0.48 -6.12
N THR A 274 -4.99 1.07 -6.27
CA THR A 274 -5.52 1.42 -7.59
C THR A 274 -6.60 2.48 -7.48
N GLY A 275 -6.97 3.07 -8.62
CA GLY A 275 -8.13 3.94 -8.73
C GLY A 275 -8.03 4.88 -9.91
N TRP A 276 -9.03 5.76 -10.04
CA TRP A 276 -9.07 6.80 -11.07
C TRP A 276 -9.41 8.15 -10.44
N PRO A 277 -8.78 9.27 -10.82
CA PRO A 277 -9.10 10.58 -10.24
C PRO A 277 -10.48 11.08 -10.67
N ALA A 278 -11.31 11.46 -9.69
CA ALA A 278 -12.69 11.91 -9.92
C ALA A 278 -12.82 13.37 -10.35
N GLN A 279 -11.90 14.21 -9.90
CA GLN A 279 -11.99 15.66 -10.06
C GLN A 279 -10.62 16.28 -10.30
N ARG A 280 -10.64 17.36 -11.07
CA ARG A 280 -9.47 18.19 -11.32
C ARG A 280 -9.30 19.15 -10.14
N LYS A 281 -8.09 19.21 -9.58
CA LYS A 281 -7.73 20.26 -8.61
C LYS A 281 -7.41 21.56 -9.35
N GLU A 282 -7.71 22.69 -8.72
CA GLU A 282 -7.38 24.02 -9.24
C GLU A 282 -5.87 24.07 -9.55
N ASP A 283 -5.51 24.66 -10.69
CA ASP A 283 -4.13 24.74 -11.21
C ASP A 283 -3.42 23.41 -11.55
N PHE A 284 -4.10 22.27 -11.45
CA PHE A 284 -3.58 20.98 -11.91
C PHE A 284 -4.22 20.56 -13.25
N ASN A 285 -3.39 20.40 -14.29
CA ASN A 285 -3.85 20.00 -15.62
C ASN A 285 -3.19 18.68 -16.04
N PRO A 286 -3.71 17.53 -15.56
CA PRO A 286 -3.15 16.23 -15.92
C PRO A 286 -3.34 15.94 -17.41
N LEU A 287 -2.50 15.05 -17.95
CA LEU A 287 -2.62 14.57 -19.33
C LEU A 287 -3.73 13.51 -19.50
N TRP A 288 -4.29 13.02 -18.40
CA TRP A 288 -5.45 12.13 -18.37
C TRP A 288 -6.72 12.90 -18.01
N GLU A 289 -7.87 12.34 -18.36
CA GLU A 289 -9.16 12.91 -18.04
C GLU A 289 -9.64 12.44 -16.66
N VAL A 290 -10.45 13.27 -16.02
CA VAL A 290 -10.94 13.05 -14.64
C VAL A 290 -12.44 13.25 -14.60
N SER A 291 -13.16 12.30 -14.00
CA SER A 291 -14.60 12.41 -13.71
C SER A 291 -15.01 11.29 -12.75
N GLU A 292 -16.11 11.47 -12.01
CA GLU A 292 -16.67 10.37 -11.21
C GLU A 292 -17.16 9.22 -12.09
N GLN A 293 -17.63 9.50 -13.31
CA GLN A 293 -18.00 8.45 -14.27
C GLN A 293 -16.78 7.61 -14.66
N TYR A 294 -15.60 8.22 -14.80
CA TYR A 294 -14.38 7.47 -15.09
C TYR A 294 -13.90 6.60 -13.93
N GLN A 295 -14.31 6.86 -12.68
CA GLN A 295 -14.09 5.89 -11.61
C GLN A 295 -14.94 4.63 -11.82
N VAL A 296 -16.20 4.79 -12.24
CA VAL A 296 -17.09 3.66 -12.57
C VAL A 296 -16.55 2.88 -13.76
N ASP A 297 -16.27 3.57 -14.87
CA ASP A 297 -15.76 2.94 -16.10
C ASP A 297 -14.43 2.22 -15.84
N TYR A 298 -13.58 2.78 -14.97
CA TYR A 298 -12.34 2.13 -14.57
C TYR A 298 -12.58 0.87 -13.74
N LEU A 299 -13.54 0.90 -12.81
CA LEU A 299 -13.84 -0.26 -12.00
C LEU A 299 -14.37 -1.42 -12.86
N GLU A 300 -15.31 -1.15 -13.78
CA GLU A 300 -15.80 -2.15 -14.73
C GLU A 300 -14.66 -2.72 -15.57
N LYS A 301 -13.74 -1.85 -16.02
CA LYS A 301 -12.58 -2.28 -16.77
C LYS A 301 -11.63 -3.14 -15.95
N LEU A 302 -11.42 -2.80 -14.69
CA LEU A 302 -10.57 -3.55 -13.77
C LEU A 302 -11.10 -4.97 -13.58
N GLU A 303 -12.41 -5.16 -13.45
CA GLU A 303 -13.00 -6.51 -13.39
C GLU A 303 -12.69 -7.35 -14.63
N VAL A 304 -12.75 -6.75 -15.82
CA VAL A 304 -12.38 -7.42 -17.07
C VAL A 304 -10.90 -7.82 -17.08
N LEU A 305 -10.01 -6.92 -16.65
CA LEU A 305 -8.56 -7.19 -16.60
C LEU A 305 -8.18 -8.29 -15.60
N LEU A 306 -8.95 -8.41 -14.51
CA LEU A 306 -8.70 -9.37 -13.43
C LEU A 306 -9.55 -10.65 -13.54
N ALA A 307 -10.38 -10.76 -14.57
CA ALA A 307 -11.24 -11.92 -14.78
C ALA A 307 -10.40 -13.20 -14.92
N ASN A 308 -10.76 -14.23 -14.15
CA ASN A 308 -10.06 -15.52 -14.09
C ASN A 308 -8.57 -15.43 -13.65
N LYS A 309 -8.18 -14.34 -12.99
CA LYS A 309 -6.85 -14.19 -12.38
C LYS A 309 -6.93 -14.44 -10.88
N ASP A 310 -5.85 -14.97 -10.32
CA ASP A 310 -5.71 -15.16 -8.88
C ASP A 310 -5.31 -13.82 -8.22
N VAL A 311 -6.34 -13.10 -7.75
CA VAL A 311 -6.23 -11.78 -7.13
C VAL A 311 -6.88 -11.82 -5.76
N PRO A 312 -6.12 -12.12 -4.69
CA PRO A 312 -6.69 -12.27 -3.35
C PRO A 312 -6.92 -10.93 -2.62
N ILE A 313 -6.35 -9.82 -3.11
CA ILE A 313 -6.54 -8.47 -2.55
C ILE A 313 -6.79 -7.49 -3.69
N MET A 314 -7.79 -6.64 -3.51
CA MET A 314 -8.05 -5.49 -4.38
C MET A 314 -8.39 -4.27 -3.53
N ASN A 315 -7.45 -3.36 -3.39
CA ASN A 315 -7.61 -2.14 -2.61
C ASN A 315 -7.73 -0.93 -3.52
N TRP A 316 -8.85 -0.23 -3.39
CA TRP A 316 -8.99 1.11 -3.92
C TRP A 316 -8.17 2.07 -3.04
N LEU A 317 -7.38 2.97 -3.63
CA LEU A 317 -6.34 3.69 -2.90
C LEU A 317 -6.89 4.36 -1.63
N PHE A 318 -7.92 5.21 -1.72
CA PHE A 318 -8.46 5.90 -0.56
C PHE A 318 -9.97 5.78 -0.40
N LEU A 319 -10.42 5.69 0.85
CA LEU A 319 -11.82 5.84 1.20
C LEU A 319 -12.19 7.32 1.25
N TYR A 320 -11.45 8.10 2.04
CA TYR A 320 -11.63 9.55 2.17
C TYR A 320 -10.69 10.32 1.23
N GLU A 321 -11.05 11.55 0.89
CA GLU A 321 -10.18 12.45 0.12
C GLU A 321 -9.02 12.95 0.99
N MET A 322 -7.82 13.08 0.40
CA MET A 322 -6.66 13.63 1.11
C MET A 322 -6.93 15.09 1.53
N GLU A 323 -6.86 15.35 2.83
CA GLU A 323 -6.91 16.67 3.46
C GLU A 323 -5.48 17.08 3.89
N SER A 324 -4.76 17.78 3.00
CA SER A 324 -3.42 18.28 3.29
C SER A 324 -3.40 19.80 3.33
N THR A 325 -2.76 20.34 4.37
CA THR A 325 -2.42 21.76 4.50
C THR A 325 -1.31 22.21 3.54
N ILE A 326 -0.58 21.27 2.95
CA ILE A 326 0.43 21.53 1.92
C ILE A 326 -0.07 21.01 0.57
N GLN A 327 -0.20 21.92 -0.40
CA GLN A 327 -0.43 21.55 -1.79
C GLN A 327 0.81 20.84 -2.34
N SER A 328 0.64 19.68 -2.94
CA SER A 328 1.72 18.90 -3.54
C SER A 328 1.22 18.20 -4.80
N ASP A 329 2.15 17.70 -5.62
CA ASP A 329 1.79 16.94 -6.82
C ASP A 329 0.97 15.70 -6.43
N GLU A 330 1.25 15.11 -5.26
CA GLU A 330 0.54 13.95 -4.74
C GLU A 330 -0.92 14.27 -4.40
N THR A 331 -1.18 15.36 -3.68
CA THR A 331 -2.56 15.74 -3.32
C THR A 331 -3.35 16.17 -4.55
N ASN A 332 -2.67 16.69 -5.57
CA ASN A 332 -3.25 17.01 -6.88
C ASN A 332 -3.61 15.77 -7.71
N ILE A 333 -2.72 14.78 -7.74
CA ILE A 333 -2.89 13.55 -8.54
C ILE A 333 -3.86 12.58 -7.87
N PHE A 334 -3.66 12.32 -6.57
CA PHE A 334 -4.31 11.21 -5.86
C PHE A 334 -5.44 11.64 -4.94
N GLY A 335 -5.52 12.91 -4.55
CA GLY A 335 -6.53 13.37 -3.58
C GLY A 335 -7.95 13.03 -4.02
N SER A 336 -8.25 13.19 -5.31
CA SER A 336 -9.56 12.90 -5.88
C SER A 336 -9.80 11.44 -6.28
N ILE A 337 -8.85 10.54 -6.07
CA ILE A 337 -9.08 9.11 -6.31
C ILE A 337 -10.05 8.53 -5.28
N SER A 338 -10.18 9.14 -4.11
CA SER A 338 -11.04 8.65 -3.02
C SER A 338 -12.47 8.31 -3.44
N LEU A 339 -13.10 7.36 -2.74
CA LEU A 339 -14.53 7.05 -2.95
C LEU A 339 -15.49 8.02 -2.27
N ARG A 340 -14.99 8.92 -1.41
CA ARG A 340 -15.74 10.02 -0.81
C ARG A 340 -15.16 11.37 -1.22
N THR A 341 -16.02 12.37 -1.39
CA THR A 341 -15.60 13.76 -1.61
C THR A 341 -15.01 14.38 -0.34
N SER A 342 -14.40 15.57 -0.46
CA SER A 342 -13.97 16.41 0.66
C SER A 342 -15.09 16.74 1.66
N GLU A 343 -16.35 16.77 1.21
CA GLU A 343 -17.54 17.00 2.04
C GLU A 343 -18.08 15.70 2.66
N ASN A 344 -17.35 14.59 2.53
CA ASN A 344 -17.74 13.27 3.00
C ASN A 344 -19.01 12.72 2.31
N THR A 345 -19.25 13.10 1.06
CA THR A 345 -20.33 12.49 0.26
C THR A 345 -19.79 11.31 -0.55
N PRO A 346 -20.49 10.17 -0.63
CA PRO A 346 -20.06 9.07 -1.51
C PRO A 346 -20.06 9.50 -2.98
N ARG A 347 -19.01 9.14 -3.72
CA ARG A 347 -18.90 9.37 -5.17
C ARG A 347 -19.73 8.36 -5.96
N LEU A 348 -19.94 8.62 -7.24
CA LEU A 348 -20.73 7.76 -8.13
C LEU A 348 -20.30 6.29 -8.16
N VAL A 349 -19.01 6.01 -8.04
CA VAL A 349 -18.43 4.64 -8.02
C VAL A 349 -18.71 3.87 -6.72
N TRP A 350 -19.10 4.55 -5.65
CA TRP A 350 -19.35 3.95 -4.34
C TRP A 350 -20.29 2.74 -4.34
N PRO A 351 -21.53 2.81 -4.87
CA PRO A 351 -22.42 1.65 -4.89
C PRO A 351 -21.84 0.48 -5.69
N TYR A 352 -21.13 0.74 -6.80
CA TYR A 352 -20.50 -0.31 -7.60
C TYR A 352 -19.40 -1.02 -6.83
N TRP A 353 -18.58 -0.30 -6.08
CA TRP A 353 -17.53 -0.89 -5.23
C TRP A 353 -18.10 -1.81 -4.15
N LEU A 354 -19.26 -1.44 -3.58
CA LEU A 354 -19.95 -2.26 -2.58
C LEU A 354 -20.50 -3.57 -3.16
N GLU A 355 -20.86 -3.59 -4.44
CA GLU A 355 -21.51 -4.73 -5.12
C GLU A 355 -20.55 -5.79 -5.68
N LEU A 356 -19.26 -5.45 -5.87
CA LEU A 356 -18.21 -6.41 -6.29
C LEU A 356 -18.14 -7.64 -5.38
#